data_AF-A0A5C2CWA6-F1
#
_entry.id   AF-A0A5C2CWA6-F1
#
_cell.length_a   1.000
_cell.length_b   1.000
_cell.length_c   1.000
_cell.angle_alpha   90.00
_cell.angle_beta   90.00
_cell.angle_gamma   90.00
#
_symmetry.space_group_name_H-M   'P 1'
#
loop_
_entity.id
_entity.type
_entity.pdbx_description
1 polymer ?
#
loop_
_entity_poly.entity_id
_entity_poly.type
_entity_poly.pdbx_seq_one_letter_code
_entity_poly.pdbx_strand_id
1 'polypeptide(L)'
;MADYEGLRRLLRPFRGPLGVAVPFTQEISLGDGDVAGRGALLEVTATGMTVEDYLVNVNHLLAEATLDAVLTGTGRLLIRHLPRRPAPSAQYDRIRVTADPRSPGELCAQAFLSVSESAYQGRQRVFN
;
A
#
# COMPACT_ATOMS: atom_id res chain seq x y z
N MET A 1 35.43 6.42 0.58
CA MET A 1 34.26 7.22 0.12
C MET A 1 33.12 6.22 0.01
N ALA A 2 32.11 6.30 0.87
CA ALA A 2 31.07 5.26 0.95
C ALA A 2 30.30 5.17 -0.37
N ASP A 3 30.03 3.94 -0.80
CA ASP A 3 29.29 3.65 -2.03
C ASP A 3 27.80 3.89 -1.80
N TYR A 4 27.26 4.89 -2.50
CA TYR A 4 25.85 5.29 -2.44
C TYR A 4 25.09 4.88 -3.71
N GLU A 5 25.62 3.98 -4.53
CA GLU A 5 24.96 3.46 -5.73
C GLU A 5 23.53 2.98 -5.44
N GLY A 6 23.35 2.18 -4.39
CA GLY A 6 22.04 1.70 -3.97
C GLY A 6 21.06 2.83 -3.65
N LEU A 7 21.53 3.83 -2.89
CA LEU A 7 20.72 5.00 -2.54
C LEU A 7 20.42 5.88 -3.78
N ARG A 8 21.38 6.09 -4.68
CA ARG A 8 21.17 6.84 -5.94
C ARG A 8 20.15 6.16 -6.85
N ARG A 9 20.13 4.82 -6.87
CA ARG A 9 19.17 4.03 -7.64
C ARG A 9 17.75 4.16 -7.07
N LEU A 10 17.62 4.21 -5.74
CA LEU A 10 16.35 4.44 -5.04
C LEU A 10 15.86 5.89 -5.18
N LEU A 11 16.76 6.87 -5.27
CA LEU A 11 16.44 8.29 -5.43
C LEU A 11 16.23 8.70 -6.89
N ARG A 12 16.39 7.79 -7.85
CA ARG A 12 16.17 8.12 -9.26
C ARG A 12 14.68 8.44 -9.45
N PRO A 13 14.33 9.64 -9.96
CA PRO A 13 12.94 9.97 -10.24
C PRO A 13 12.38 8.93 -11.21
N PHE A 14 11.43 8.13 -10.75
CA PHE A 14 10.60 7.36 -11.67
C PHE A 14 9.81 8.39 -12.48
N ARG A 15 9.76 8.24 -13.80
CA ARG A 15 8.84 9.02 -14.64
C ARG A 15 7.99 8.05 -15.45
N GLY A 16 6.72 7.93 -15.06
CA GLY A 16 5.79 7.00 -15.68
C GLY A 16 4.65 7.74 -16.39
N PRO A 17 4.07 7.16 -17.45
CA PRO A 17 2.82 7.69 -18.00
C PRO A 17 1.72 7.71 -16.92
N LEU A 18 0.66 8.49 -17.16
CA LEU A 18 -0.52 8.48 -16.30
C LEU A 18 -1.12 7.07 -16.22
N GLY A 19 -1.49 6.68 -14.99
CA GLY A 19 -2.42 5.59 -14.75
C GLY A 19 -1.78 4.32 -14.24
N VAL A 20 -2.09 4.01 -12.98
CA VAL A 20 -2.12 2.62 -12.50
C VAL A 20 -3.47 2.05 -12.97
N ALA A 21 -3.45 0.96 -13.75
CA ALA A 21 -4.69 0.29 -14.16
C ALA A 21 -5.43 -0.17 -12.90
N VAL A 22 -6.72 0.13 -12.76
CA VAL A 22 -7.54 -0.27 -11.60
C VAL A 22 -8.94 -0.71 -12.06
N PRO A 23 -9.58 -1.68 -11.37
CA PRO A 23 -9.12 -2.37 -10.16
C PRO A 23 -8.24 -3.60 -10.46
N PHE A 24 -7.28 -3.88 -9.58
CA PHE A 24 -6.59 -5.18 -9.55
C PHE A 24 -6.06 -5.47 -8.15
N THR A 25 -5.75 -6.74 -7.90
CA THR A 25 -5.14 -7.21 -6.65
C THR A 25 -3.83 -7.92 -6.97
N GLN A 26 -2.81 -7.67 -6.16
CA GLN A 26 -1.52 -8.33 -6.21
C GLN A 26 -1.23 -8.97 -4.85
N GLU A 27 -0.73 -10.20 -4.86
CA GLU A 27 -0.23 -10.86 -3.65
C GLU A 27 1.30 -10.91 -3.70
N ILE A 28 1.93 -10.63 -2.57
CA ILE A 28 3.38 -10.69 -2.38
C ILE A 28 3.66 -11.57 -1.17
N SER A 29 4.43 -12.65 -1.37
CA SER A 29 4.98 -13.45 -0.27
C SER A 29 6.08 -12.67 0.43
N LEU A 30 6.01 -12.54 1.76
CA LEU A 30 7.00 -11.80 2.56
C LEU A 30 8.07 -12.71 3.20
N GLY A 31 8.01 -14.03 3.00
CA GLY A 31 9.02 -14.99 3.41
C GLY A 31 8.62 -16.44 3.15
N ASP A 32 9.59 -17.36 3.28
CA ASP A 32 9.42 -18.82 3.05
C ASP A 32 8.79 -19.56 4.25
N GLY A 33 8.45 -18.83 5.32
CA GLY A 33 7.91 -19.39 6.55
C GLY A 33 6.41 -19.59 6.47
N ASP A 34 5.97 -20.81 6.74
CA ASP A 34 4.60 -21.22 7.03
C ASP A 34 4.06 -20.56 8.32
N VAL A 35 4.05 -19.22 8.37
CA VAL A 35 3.38 -18.46 9.42
C VAL A 35 1.90 -18.41 9.05
N ALA A 36 1.26 -19.58 9.13
CA ALA A 36 -0.14 -19.78 8.85
C ALA A 36 -0.98 -18.87 9.77
N GLY A 37 -1.46 -17.74 9.23
CA GLY A 37 -2.47 -16.92 9.89
C GLY A 37 -2.34 -15.43 9.61
N ARG A 38 -1.16 -14.84 9.80
CA ARG A 38 -1.01 -13.38 9.80
C ARG A 38 -0.79 -12.83 8.39
N GLY A 39 -1.75 -12.05 7.90
CA GLY A 39 -1.72 -11.39 6.60
C GLY A 39 -1.83 -9.87 6.72
N ALA A 40 -1.19 -9.15 5.79
CA ALA A 40 -1.37 -7.71 5.62
C ALA A 40 -2.21 -7.43 4.38
N LEU A 41 -3.09 -6.43 4.49
CA LEU A 41 -3.83 -5.85 3.39
C LEU A 41 -3.42 -4.38 3.25
N LEU A 42 -2.97 -4.03 2.05
CA LEU A 42 -2.73 -2.67 1.60
C LEU A 42 -3.79 -2.28 0.56
N GLU A 43 -4.68 -1.34 0.90
CA GLU A 43 -5.65 -0.77 -0.04
C GLU A 43 -5.13 0.57 -0.55
N VAL A 44 -5.06 0.76 -1.87
CA VAL A 44 -4.53 1.98 -2.51
C VAL A 44 -5.59 2.58 -3.45
N THR A 45 -5.88 3.87 -3.30
CA THR A 45 -6.81 4.57 -4.19
C THR A 45 -6.04 5.15 -5.38
N ALA A 46 -5.83 4.37 -6.44
CA ALA A 46 -4.89 4.75 -7.50
C ALA A 46 -5.50 5.52 -8.70
N THR A 47 -6.81 5.76 -8.71
CA THR A 47 -7.48 6.47 -9.81
C THR A 47 -6.96 7.89 -10.00
N GLY A 48 -6.43 8.16 -11.19
CA GLY A 48 -5.91 9.48 -11.55
C GLY A 48 -4.66 9.88 -10.78
N MET A 49 -3.97 8.92 -10.15
CA MET A 49 -2.59 9.09 -9.69
C MET A 49 -1.64 8.89 -10.86
N THR A 50 -0.54 9.63 -10.82
CA THR A 50 0.62 9.28 -11.63
C THR A 50 1.29 8.03 -11.04
N VAL A 51 2.10 7.32 -11.82
CA VAL A 51 2.83 6.14 -11.31
C VAL A 51 3.82 6.56 -10.23
N GLU A 52 4.40 7.75 -10.32
CA GLU A 52 5.28 8.32 -9.31
C GLU A 52 4.56 8.51 -7.98
N ASP A 53 3.40 9.19 -7.98
CA ASP A 53 2.62 9.43 -6.77
C ASP A 53 2.18 8.11 -6.13
N TYR A 54 1.78 7.15 -6.95
CA TYR A 54 1.47 5.81 -6.50
C TYR A 54 2.66 5.16 -5.78
N LEU A 55 3.82 5.10 -6.44
CA LEU A 55 5.02 4.45 -5.89
C LEU A 55 5.51 5.16 -4.62
N VAL A 56 5.49 6.49 -4.59
CA VAL A 56 5.87 7.28 -3.41
C VAL A 56 4.95 6.94 -2.24
N ASN A 57 3.63 6.95 -2.44
CA ASN A 57 2.67 6.66 -1.37
C ASN A 57 2.79 5.23 -0.83
N VAL A 58 2.91 4.24 -1.72
CA VAL A 58 3.07 2.84 -1.35
C VAL A 58 4.40 2.60 -0.65
N ASN A 59 5.51 3.07 -1.23
CA ASN A 59 6.84 2.84 -0.66
C ASN A 59 7.00 3.49 0.71
N HIS A 60 6.51 4.72 0.90
CA HIS A 60 6.57 5.36 2.21
C HIS A 60 5.79 4.59 3.26
N LEU A 61 4.55 4.20 2.95
CA LEU A 61 3.71 3.46 3.89
C LEU A 61 4.34 2.13 4.28
N LEU A 62 4.88 1.39 3.31
CA LEU A 62 5.55 0.10 3.56
C LEU A 62 6.86 0.26 4.32
N ALA A 63 7.65 1.29 4.00
CA ALA A 63 8.89 1.59 4.71
C ALA A 63 8.61 1.93 6.18
N GLU A 64 7.66 2.82 6.45
CA GLU A 64 7.22 3.17 7.81
C GLU A 64 6.72 1.92 8.56
N ALA A 65 5.85 1.12 7.94
CA ALA A 65 5.33 -0.11 8.54
C ALA A 65 6.42 -1.15 8.83
N THR A 66 7.47 -1.20 8.01
CA THR A 66 8.62 -2.09 8.23
C THR A 66 9.49 -1.60 9.39
N LEU A 67 9.79 -0.29 9.41
CA LEU A 67 10.60 0.32 10.48
C LEU A 67 9.91 0.21 11.84
N ASP A 68 8.58 0.33 11.86
CA ASP A 68 7.77 0.21 13.07
C ASP A 68 7.38 -1.24 13.42
N ALA A 69 7.98 -2.24 12.75
CA ALA A 69 7.73 -3.66 12.95
C ALA A 69 6.25 -4.11 12.81
N VAL A 70 5.41 -3.33 12.12
CA VAL A 70 3.99 -3.63 11.88
C VAL A 70 3.83 -4.89 11.02
N LEU A 71 4.71 -5.04 10.03
CA LEU A 71 4.71 -6.19 9.11
C LEU A 71 5.42 -7.43 9.68
N THR A 72 6.06 -7.33 10.86
CA THR A 72 6.80 -8.44 11.46
C THR A 72 5.88 -9.63 11.75
N GLY A 73 6.30 -10.82 11.31
CA GLY A 73 5.52 -12.05 11.44
C GLY A 73 4.35 -12.17 10.46
N THR A 74 4.24 -11.26 9.47
CA THR A 74 3.29 -11.39 8.37
C THR A 74 3.88 -12.26 7.27
N GLY A 75 3.15 -13.30 6.85
CA GLY A 75 3.61 -14.19 5.76
C GLY A 75 3.30 -13.67 4.36
N ARG A 76 2.26 -12.82 4.23
CA ARG A 76 1.75 -12.34 2.94
C ARG A 76 1.23 -10.91 2.98
N LEU A 77 1.43 -10.19 1.89
CA LEU A 77 0.88 -8.86 1.64
C LEU A 77 -0.06 -8.90 0.43
N LEU A 78 -1.32 -8.58 0.64
CA LEU A 78 -2.29 -8.33 -0.43
C LEU A 78 -2.38 -6.83 -0.70
N ILE A 79 -2.12 -6.43 -1.93
CA ILE A 79 -2.25 -5.05 -2.39
C ILE A 79 -3.49 -4.95 -3.28
N ARG A 80 -4.52 -4.23 -2.81
CA ARG A 80 -5.76 -3.96 -3.55
C ARG A 80 -5.74 -2.55 -4.08
N HIS A 81 -5.75 -2.42 -5.40
CA HIS A 81 -5.86 -1.13 -6.07
C HIS A 81 -7.32 -0.86 -6.37
N LEU A 82 -7.86 0.17 -5.73
CA LEU A 82 -9.27 0.49 -5.75
C LEU A 82 -9.53 1.75 -6.59
N PRO A 83 -10.67 1.80 -7.30
CA PRO A 83 -11.02 2.99 -8.08
C PRO A 83 -11.44 4.17 -7.20
N ARG A 84 -11.83 3.89 -5.94
CA ARG A 84 -12.32 4.85 -4.95
C ARG A 84 -11.78 4.46 -3.57
N ARG A 85 -11.76 5.43 -2.65
CA ARG A 85 -11.37 5.21 -1.26
C ARG A 85 -12.21 4.07 -0.66
N PRO A 86 -11.61 3.11 0.06
CA PRO A 86 -12.37 2.10 0.78
C PRO A 86 -13.30 2.78 1.78
N ALA A 87 -14.46 2.17 2.04
CA ALA A 87 -15.32 2.62 3.13
C ALA A 87 -14.51 2.55 4.44
N PRO A 88 -14.69 3.51 5.38
CA PRO A 88 -13.99 3.48 6.65
C PRO A 88 -14.16 2.12 7.32
N SER A 89 -13.06 1.38 7.45
CA SER A 89 -13.02 0.15 8.25
C SER A 89 -12.74 0.52 9.71
N ALA A 90 -13.07 -0.39 10.64
CA ALA A 90 -12.94 -0.11 12.06
C ALA A 90 -11.47 -0.01 12.54
N GLN A 91 -10.49 -0.50 11.78
CA GLN A 91 -9.08 -0.48 12.19
C GLN A 91 -8.14 -0.54 10.98
N TYR A 92 -7.40 0.56 10.78
CA TYR A 92 -6.19 0.57 9.96
C TYR A 92 -5.00 0.74 10.90
N ASP A 93 -3.96 -0.08 10.72
CA ASP A 93 -2.71 0.05 11.46
C ASP A 93 -1.91 1.26 10.99
N ARG A 94 -1.98 1.58 9.68
CA ARG A 94 -1.36 2.76 9.09
C ARG A 94 -2.20 3.34 7.97
N ILE A 95 -2.15 4.66 7.81
CA ILE A 95 -2.80 5.38 6.72
C ILE A 95 -1.79 6.38 6.16
N ARG A 96 -1.62 6.38 4.84
CA ARG A 96 -0.85 7.42 4.15
C ARG A 96 -1.77 8.56 3.78
N VAL A 97 -1.52 9.73 4.35
CA VAL A 97 -2.25 10.97 4.05
C VAL A 97 -1.30 11.95 3.38
N THR A 98 -1.76 12.58 2.28
CA THR A 98 -1.03 13.64 1.58
C THR A 98 -1.93 14.85 1.40
N ALA A 99 -1.35 16.00 1.03
CA ALA A 99 -2.15 17.10 0.51
C ALA A 99 -2.90 16.65 -0.76
N ASP A 100 -4.12 17.14 -0.95
CA ASP A 100 -4.86 16.93 -2.20
C ASP A 100 -4.39 17.95 -3.25
N PRO A 101 -3.76 17.53 -4.36
CA PRO A 101 -3.34 18.45 -5.41
C PRO A 101 -4.52 19.12 -6.14
N ARG A 102 -5.74 18.57 -6.03
CA ARG A 102 -6.96 19.10 -6.65
C ARG A 102 -7.71 20.08 -5.75
N SER A 103 -7.48 20.01 -4.44
CA SER A 103 -8.12 20.85 -3.42
C SER A 103 -7.07 21.38 -2.44
N PRO A 104 -6.42 22.53 -2.75
CA PRO A 104 -5.40 23.10 -1.88
C PRO A 104 -5.91 23.33 -0.46
N GLY A 105 -5.18 22.82 0.53
CA GLY A 105 -5.54 22.90 1.95
C GLY A 105 -6.30 21.68 2.48
N GLU A 106 -6.75 20.78 1.61
CA GLU A 106 -7.37 19.51 2.01
C GLU A 106 -6.34 18.37 2.08
N LEU A 107 -6.65 17.40 2.94
CA LEU A 107 -5.86 16.18 3.10
C LEU A 107 -6.61 15.00 2.49
N CYS A 108 -5.88 14.15 1.76
CA CYS A 108 -6.40 12.96 1.13
C CYS A 108 -5.65 11.71 1.61
N ALA A 109 -6.39 10.72 2.09
CA ALA A 109 -5.86 9.40 2.39
C ALA A 109 -5.73 8.58 1.11
N GLN A 110 -4.48 8.18 0.79
CA GLN A 110 -4.10 7.55 -0.47
C GLN A 110 -3.93 6.04 -0.34
N ALA A 111 -3.47 5.57 0.82
CA ALA A 111 -3.22 4.17 1.08
C ALA A 111 -3.52 3.80 2.53
N PHE A 112 -3.97 2.57 2.73
CA PHE A 112 -4.47 2.06 4.00
C PHE A 112 -3.88 0.67 4.24
N LEU A 113 -3.22 0.48 5.39
CA LEU A 113 -2.64 -0.81 5.78
C LEU A 113 -3.41 -1.36 6.98
N SER A 114 -3.77 -2.64 6.91
CA SER A 114 -4.30 -3.41 8.03
C SER A 114 -3.65 -4.78 8.10
N VAL A 115 -3.30 -5.23 9.29
CA VAL A 115 -2.74 -6.55 9.57
C VAL A 115 -3.74 -7.36 10.38
N SER A 116 -4.02 -8.59 9.95
CA SER A 116 -4.97 -9.47 10.63
C SER A 116 -4.36 -10.84 10.87
N GLU A 117 -4.65 -11.42 12.04
CA GLU A 117 -4.27 -12.80 12.40
C GLU A 117 -5.07 -13.86 11.63
N SER A 118 -6.14 -13.44 10.96
CA SER A 118 -6.89 -14.27 10.04
C SER A 118 -6.41 -14.04 8.63
N ALA A 119 -6.05 -15.12 7.94
CA ALA A 119 -5.83 -15.14 6.52
C ALA A 119 -7.00 -14.40 5.85
N TYR A 120 -6.75 -13.21 5.28
CA TYR A 120 -7.69 -12.47 4.44
C TYR A 120 -8.43 -13.42 3.48
N GLN A 121 -9.60 -13.91 3.90
CA GLN A 121 -10.54 -14.58 3.04
C GLN A 121 -11.24 -13.44 2.32
N GLY A 122 -10.97 -13.30 1.02
CA GLY A 122 -11.61 -12.31 0.18
C GLY A 122 -13.11 -12.30 0.47
N ARG A 123 -13.56 -11.30 1.22
CA ARG A 123 -14.95 -11.16 1.62
C ARG A 123 -15.69 -10.64 0.40
N GLN A 124 -15.88 -11.52 -0.56
CA GLN A 124 -16.82 -11.39 -1.65
C GLN A 124 -18.20 -11.55 -1.02
N ARG A 125 -18.65 -10.52 -0.28
CA ARG A 125 -20.08 -10.36 -0.02
C ARG A 125 -20.69 -9.90 -1.33
N VAL A 126 -21.05 -10.89 -2.13
CA VAL A 126 -22.06 -10.75 -3.17
C VAL A 126 -23.31 -10.27 -2.42
N PHE A 127 -23.64 -8.99 -2.56
CA PHE A 127 -24.99 -8.54 -2.28
C PHE A 127 -25.84 -9.02 -3.44
N ASN A 128 -26.63 -10.06 -3.19
CA ASN A 128 -27.91 -10.33 -3.83
C ASN A 128 -28.88 -10.75 -2.74
#